data_AF-A0A5C4RCB9-F1
#
_entry.id   AF-A0A5C4RCB9-F1
#
_cell.length_a   1.000
_cell.length_b   1.000
_cell.length_c   1.000
_cell.angle_alpha   90.00
_cell.angle_beta   90.00
_cell.angle_gamma   90.00
#
_symmetry.space_group_name_H-M   'P 1'
#
loop_
_entity.id
_entity.type
_entity.pdbx_description
1 polymer ?
#
loop_
_entity_poly.entity_id
_entity_poly.type
_entity_poly.pdbx_seq_one_letter_code
_entity_poly.pdbx_strand_id
1 'polypeptide(L)'
;TEKTEQRWGYRPRTWRYRWDAHDRLTGVISPEGTRWRYCYDAFGRRISKRKETDTAGPPAKPTAIIGYDYLWSGEQLIEETPV
;
A
#
# COMPACT_ATOMS: atom_id res chain seq x y z
N THR A 1 -5.63 -0.98 12.29
CA THR A 1 -4.82 -1.51 13.40
C THR A 1 -3.44 -0.87 13.39
N GLU A 2 -2.72 -0.88 14.51
CA GLU A 2 -1.36 -0.33 14.62
C GLU A 2 -0.44 -1.42 15.18
N LYS A 3 0.78 -1.52 14.64
CA LYS A 3 1.84 -2.42 15.12
C LYS A 3 3.06 -1.56 15.44
N THR A 4 3.58 -1.67 16.65
CA THR A 4 4.84 -1.03 17.02
C THR A 4 5.89 -2.09 17.29
N GLU A 5 7.01 -2.05 16.58
CA GLU A 5 8.17 -2.88 16.87
C GLU A 5 9.17 -2.08 17.68
N GLN A 6 9.58 -2.65 18.82
CA GLN A 6 10.66 -2.11 19.64
C GLN A 6 11.87 -3.03 19.53
N ARG A 7 13.03 -2.42 19.30
CA ARG A 7 14.32 -3.10 19.30
C ARG A 7 15.25 -2.35 20.25
N TRP A 8 15.92 -3.08 21.15
CA TRP A 8 16.82 -2.50 22.13
C TRP A 8 17.88 -1.61 21.45
N GLY A 9 18.01 -0.36 21.92
CA GLY A 9 18.93 0.63 21.35
C GLY A 9 18.41 1.38 20.11
N TYR A 10 17.17 1.16 19.67
CA TYR A 10 16.56 1.86 18.53
C TYR A 10 15.27 2.56 18.93
N ARG A 11 14.94 3.65 18.22
CA ARG A 11 13.63 4.28 18.34
C ARG A 11 12.53 3.29 17.92
N PRO A 12 11.40 3.23 18.65
CA PRO A 12 10.26 2.42 18.25
C PRO A 12 9.82 2.74 16.82
N ARG A 13 9.46 1.70 16.07
CA ARG A 13 8.94 1.82 14.71
C ARG A 13 7.47 1.43 14.70
N THR A 14 6.63 2.34 14.23
CA THR A 14 5.17 2.14 14.23
C THR A 14 4.63 2.06 12.81
N TRP A 15 3.94 0.97 12.51
CA TRP A 15 3.17 0.78 11.28
C TRP A 15 1.68 0.92 11.57
N ARG A 16 0.98 1.59 10.66
CA ARG A 16 -0.49 1.67 10.71
C ARG A 16 -1.08 0.93 9.53
N TYR A 17 -2.05 0.09 9.79
CA TYR A 17 -2.73 -0.75 8.81
C TYR A 17 -4.20 -0.37 8.75
N ARG A 18 -4.74 -0.26 7.53
CA ARG A 18 -6.15 -0.05 7.25
C ARG A 18 -6.70 -1.30 6.57
N TRP A 19 -7.87 -1.72 7.02
CA TRP A 19 -8.55 -2.92 6.56
C TRP A 19 -9.96 -2.54 6.10
N ASP A 20 -10.50 -3.25 5.12
CA ASP A 20 -11.92 -3.14 4.78
C ASP A 20 -12.78 -4.12 5.60
N ALA A 21 -14.10 -4.10 5.36
CA ALA A 21 -15.05 -4.97 6.05
C ALA A 21 -14.91 -6.47 5.69
N HIS A 22 -14.06 -6.82 4.72
CA HIS A 22 -13.78 -8.21 4.32
C HIS A 22 -12.40 -8.67 4.83
N ASP A 23 -11.86 -8.00 5.85
CA ASP A 23 -10.53 -8.27 6.41
C ASP A 23 -9.38 -8.17 5.39
N ARG A 24 -9.52 -7.33 4.35
CA ARG A 24 -8.47 -7.11 3.34
C ARG A 24 -7.69 -5.84 3.65
N LEU A 25 -6.36 -5.93 3.57
CA LEU A 25 -5.46 -4.81 3.84
C LEU A 25 -5.56 -3.75 2.73
N THR A 26 -6.21 -2.62 2.99
CA THR A 26 -6.41 -1.54 2.01
C THR A 26 -5.37 -0.44 2.09
N GLY A 27 -4.62 -0.35 3.20
CA GLY A 27 -3.52 0.61 3.28
C GLY A 27 -2.53 0.35 4.41
N VAL A 28 -1.29 0.82 4.19
CA VAL A 28 -0.18 0.73 5.14
C VAL A 28 0.50 2.08 5.24
N ILE A 29 0.79 2.53 6.46
CA ILE A 29 1.68 3.66 6.72
C ILE A 29 2.93 3.10 7.39
N SER A 30 4.08 3.28 6.75
CA SER A 30 5.37 2.89 7.33
C SER A 30 5.79 3.88 8.42
N PRO A 31 6.71 3.48 9.32
CA PRO A 31 7.29 4.38 10.32
C PRO A 31 7.98 5.61 9.70
N GLU A 32 8.42 5.49 8.45
CA GLU A 32 9.05 6.57 7.68
C GLU A 32 8.03 7.52 7.02
N GLY A 33 6.74 7.30 7.26
CA GLY A 33 5.65 8.10 6.69
C GLY A 33 5.25 7.70 5.28
N THR A 34 5.89 6.70 4.67
CA THR A 34 5.49 6.19 3.36
C THR A 34 4.13 5.51 3.46
N ARG A 35 3.16 5.97 2.66
CA ARG A 35 1.82 5.41 2.61
C ARG A 35 1.65 4.54 1.38
N TRP A 36 1.06 3.37 1.55
CA TRP A 36 0.67 2.46 0.49
C TRP A 36 -0.83 2.25 0.51
N ARG A 37 -1.42 2.13 -0.67
CA ARG A 37 -2.82 1.79 -0.90
C ARG A 37 -2.91 0.54 -1.75
N TYR A 38 -3.83 -0.33 -1.41
CA TYR A 38 -4.11 -1.56 -2.13
C TYR A 38 -5.56 -1.57 -2.59
N CYS A 39 -5.79 -2.03 -3.82
CA CYS A 39 -7.13 -2.24 -4.38
C CYS A 39 -7.32 -3.73 -4.67
N TYR A 40 -8.55 -4.19 -4.48
CA TYR A 40 -8.95 -5.58 -4.67
C TYR A 40 -10.17 -5.66 -5.57
N ASP A 41 -10.29 -6.76 -6.30
CA ASP A 41 -11.51 -7.09 -7.02
C ASP A 41 -12.57 -7.75 -6.10
N ALA A 42 -13.69 -8.16 -6.69
CA ALA A 42 -14.78 -8.82 -5.97
C ALA A 42 -14.39 -10.20 -5.39
N PHE A 43 -13.39 -10.86 -5.99
CA PHE A 43 -12.85 -12.14 -5.53
C PHE A 43 -11.77 -11.98 -4.45
N GLY A 44 -11.46 -10.74 -4.05
CA GLY A 44 -10.45 -10.47 -3.03
C GLY A 44 -9.01 -10.55 -3.55
N ARG A 45 -8.80 -10.63 -4.86
CA ARG A 45 -7.47 -10.60 -5.46
C ARG A 45 -7.01 -9.16 -5.58
N ARG A 46 -5.73 -8.92 -5.31
CA ARG A 46 -5.15 -7.57 -5.40
C ARG A 46 -5.00 -7.19 -6.85
N ILE A 47 -5.56 -6.05 -7.25
CA ILE A 47 -5.47 -5.50 -8.61
C ILE A 47 -4.54 -4.30 -8.71
N SER A 48 -4.21 -3.65 -7.59
CA SER A 48 -3.27 -2.52 -7.57
C SER A 48 -2.57 -2.37 -6.22
N LYS A 49 -1.33 -1.89 -6.27
CA LYS A 49 -0.52 -1.46 -5.13
C LYS A 49 0.17 -0.15 -5.50
N ARG A 50 -0.23 0.95 -4.86
CA ARG A 50 0.34 2.28 -5.14
C ARG A 50 0.88 2.93 -3.87
N LYS A 51 2.03 3.57 -3.99
CA LYS A 51 2.55 4.49 -2.98
C LYS A 51 1.80 5.80 -3.12
N GLU A 52 1.24 6.30 -2.03
CA GLU A 52 0.66 7.64 -2.02
C GLU A 52 1.79 8.65 -1.91
N THR A 53 1.82 9.62 -2.83
CA THR A 53 2.65 10.80 -2.70
C THR A 53 1.98 11.77 -1.74
N ASP A 54 2.71 12.21 -0.73
CA ASP A 54 2.21 13.20 0.22
C ASP A 54 2.02 14.53 -0.52
N THR A 55 0.77 14.87 -0.86
CA THR A 55 0.44 16.13 -1.53
C THR A 55 0.22 17.21 -0.46
N ALA A 56 1.17 17.36 0.45
CA ALA A 56 1.13 18.39 1.49
C ALA A 56 1.63 19.78 1.00
N GLY A 57 1.98 19.88 -0.29
CA GLY A 57 2.34 21.13 -0.97
C GLY A 57 1.48 21.37 -2.22
N PRO A 58 1.63 22.51 -2.91
CA PRO A 58 0.97 22.73 -4.20
C PRO A 58 1.24 21.53 -5.12
N PRO A 59 0.30 21.14 -6.01
CA PRO A 59 0.46 19.97 -6.87
C PRO A 59 1.64 20.18 -7.81
N ALA A 60 2.85 19.91 -7.33
CA ALA A 60 3.94 19.49 -8.17
C ALA A 60 3.39 18.28 -8.89
N LYS A 61 3.39 18.33 -10.23
CA LYS A 61 2.99 17.21 -11.09
C LYS A 61 3.40 15.90 -10.41
N PRO A 62 2.52 14.90 -10.24
CA PRO A 62 2.93 13.63 -9.67
C PRO A 62 4.04 13.06 -10.57
N THR A 63 5.30 13.25 -10.15
CA THR A 63 6.47 13.02 -11.02
C THR A 63 6.72 11.54 -11.25
N ALA A 64 6.17 10.67 -10.40
CA ALA A 64 6.08 9.24 -10.66
C ALA A 64 4.98 8.66 -9.77
N ILE A 65 4.05 7.90 -10.36
CA ILE A 65 3.23 6.96 -9.59
C ILE A 65 4.16 5.80 -9.28
N ILE A 66 4.46 5.51 -8.02
CA ILE A 66 5.28 4.35 -7.67
C ILE A 66 4.32 3.23 -7.29
N GLY A 67 4.27 2.16 -8.09
CA GLY A 67 3.34 1.07 -7.81
C GLY A 67 3.38 -0.04 -8.83
N TYR A 68 2.43 -0.96 -8.67
CA TYR A 68 2.20 -2.08 -9.55
C TYR A 68 0.69 -2.25 -9.76
N ASP A 69 0.31 -2.56 -10.99
CA ASP A 69 -1.01 -3.09 -11.32
C ASP A 69 -0.90 -4.59 -11.63
N TYR A 70 -1.94 -5.33 -11.27
CA TYR A 70 -1.96 -6.79 -11.33
C TYR A 70 -3.10 -7.26 -12.22
N LEU A 71 -2.77 -8.03 -13.26
CA LEU A 71 -3.75 -8.61 -14.17
C LEU A 71 -3.94 -10.10 -13.88
N TRP A 72 -5.20 -10.50 -13.66
CA TRP A 72 -5.55 -11.88 -13.33
C TRP A 72 -6.37 -12.55 -14.43
N SER A 73 -6.16 -13.85 -14.63
CA SER A 73 -7.00 -14.75 -15.44
C SER A 73 -7.38 -15.96 -14.59
N GLY A 74 -8.68 -16.14 -14.30
CA GLY A 74 -9.14 -17.21 -13.41
C GLY A 74 -8.53 -17.10 -12.00
N GLU A 75 -7.71 -18.04 -11.56
CA GLU A 75 -6.99 -17.93 -10.28
C GLU A 75 -5.51 -17.54 -10.47
N GLN A 76 -5.09 -17.32 -11.72
CA GLN A 76 -3.69 -17.11 -12.07
C GLN A 76 -3.39 -15.62 -12.26
N LEU A 77 -2.33 -15.14 -11.60
CA LEU A 77 -1.75 -13.83 -11.90
C LEU A 77 -0.98 -13.93 -13.22
N ILE A 78 -1.37 -13.12 -14.19
CA ILE A 78 -0.79 -13.09 -15.53
C ILE A 78 0.31 -12.03 -15.63
N GLU A 79 0.08 -10.85 -15.06
CA GLU A 79 0.99 -9.73 -15.20
C GLU A 79 1.10 -8.91 -13.91
N GLU A 80 2.32 -8.49 -13.61
CA GLU A 80 2.62 -7.44 -12.65
C GLU A 80 3.32 -6.31 -13.41
N THR A 81 2.59 -5.23 -13.68
CA THR A 81 3.07 -4.10 -14.46
C THR A 81 3.45 -2.97 -13.52
N PRO A 82 4.72 -2.52 -13.48
CA PRO A 82 5.08 -1.31 -12.74
C PRO A 82 4.36 -0.11 -13.36
N VAL A 83 3.86 0.78 -12.50
CA VAL A 83 3.22 2.06 -12.89
C VAL A 83 4.25 3.18 -12.94
#